data_AF-A0A5R8QMC7-F1
#
_entry.id   AF-A0A5R8QMC7-F1
#
_cell.length_a   1.000
_cell.length_b   1.000
_cell.length_c   1.000
_cell.angle_alpha   90.00
_cell.angle_beta   90.00
_cell.angle_gamma   90.00
#
_symmetry.space_group_name_H-M   'P 1'
#
loop_
_entity.id
_entity.type
_entity.pdbx_description
1 polymer ?
#
loop_
_entity_poly.entity_id
_entity_poly.type
_entity_poly.pdbx_seq_one_letter_code
_entity_poly.pdbx_strand_id
1 'polypeptide(L)'
;MSDTGILTVLTLATSVAIIALILLELRSALLMPPWTARDRDRVVNAFSIVLIGWFLAAAVSAWLGAYRAAPGEMPTIQYALFTPIIIGAWLIWRSPTIGMIIDAIPQQWLVGVQIFRILGGIFLVLYAMGKMPGVFAWPAGTGDLLVGVLAAVIAVAYARGLRVNSNLVMLWNILGLADLIIAVATGFASSPSAIQATAFDRPNELITMFPLALVPAFLVPLWILLHIASLTKLRRGAAIDKKPPHGVAMSHM
;
A
#
# COMPACT_ATOMS: atom_id res chain seq x y z
N MET A 1 -8.83 -10.50 26.92
CA MET A 1 -7.80 -10.79 25.89
C MET A 1 -6.54 -10.07 26.29
N SER A 2 -5.36 -10.69 26.15
CA SER A 2 -4.09 -9.97 26.28
C SER A 2 -3.95 -8.92 25.18
N ASP A 3 -3.18 -7.86 25.42
CA ASP A 3 -2.91 -6.80 24.43
C ASP A 3 -2.44 -7.39 23.08
N THR A 4 -1.63 -8.45 23.12
CA THR A 4 -1.14 -9.18 21.94
C THR A 4 -2.24 -9.88 21.17
N GLY A 5 -3.26 -10.41 21.85
CA GLY A 5 -4.40 -11.05 21.21
C GLY A 5 -5.24 -10.05 20.42
N ILE A 6 -5.46 -8.86 20.97
CA ILE A 6 -6.20 -7.78 20.28
C ILE A 6 -5.43 -7.32 19.04
N LEU A 7 -4.13 -7.05 19.17
CA LEU A 7 -3.28 -6.67 18.03
C LEU A 7 -3.31 -7.71 16.93
N THR A 8 -3.26 -8.99 17.28
CA THR A 8 -3.29 -10.10 16.31
C THR A 8 -4.59 -10.11 15.53
N VAL A 9 -5.73 -10.06 16.24
CA VAL A 9 -7.04 -10.04 15.59
C VAL A 9 -7.19 -8.81 14.70
N LEU A 10 -6.82 -7.63 15.20
CA LEU A 10 -6.91 -6.38 14.43
C LEU A 10 -6.07 -6.43 13.16
N THR A 11 -4.79 -6.82 13.25
CA THR A 11 -3.89 -6.86 12.08
C THR A 11 -4.37 -7.88 11.05
N LEU A 12 -4.74 -9.10 11.48
CA LEU A 12 -5.18 -10.15 10.56
C LEU A 12 -6.54 -9.85 9.93
N ALA A 13 -7.53 -9.46 10.73
CA ALA A 13 -8.87 -9.14 10.24
C ALA A 13 -8.84 -7.96 9.27
N THR A 14 -8.04 -6.93 9.58
CA THR A 14 -7.81 -5.80 8.68
C THR A 14 -7.17 -6.23 7.37
N SER A 15 -6.12 -7.06 7.43
CA SER A 15 -5.44 -7.54 6.21
C SER A 15 -6.39 -8.36 5.32
N VAL A 16 -7.19 -9.24 5.92
CA VAL A 16 -8.22 -10.01 5.21
C VAL A 16 -9.28 -9.09 4.60
N ALA A 17 -9.74 -8.07 5.33
CA ALA A 17 -10.70 -7.10 4.84
C ALA A 17 -10.15 -6.29 3.65
N ILE A 18 -8.89 -5.85 3.72
CA ILE A 18 -8.21 -5.16 2.61
C ILE A 18 -8.10 -6.07 1.39
N ILE A 19 -7.64 -7.31 1.56
CA ILE A 19 -7.53 -8.28 0.45
C ILE A 19 -8.90 -8.52 -0.19
N ALA A 20 -9.93 -8.79 0.62
CA ALA A 20 -11.28 -9.01 0.13
C ALA A 20 -11.80 -7.79 -0.65
N LEU A 21 -11.61 -6.58 -0.12
CA LEU A 21 -12.02 -5.35 -0.79
C LEU A 21 -11.31 -5.17 -2.13
N ILE A 22 -9.99 -5.32 -2.19
CA ILE A 22 -9.21 -5.21 -3.43
C ILE A 22 -9.70 -6.23 -4.47
N LEU A 23 -9.98 -7.47 -4.07
CA LEU A 23 -10.46 -8.51 -4.99
C LEU A 23 -11.88 -8.22 -5.49
N LEU A 24 -12.76 -7.69 -4.64
CA LEU A 24 -14.10 -7.27 -5.03
C LEU A 24 -14.07 -6.07 -5.97
N GLU A 25 -13.22 -5.08 -5.70
CA GLU A 25 -13.00 -3.93 -6.57
C GLU A 25 -12.43 -4.34 -7.91
N LEU A 26 -11.40 -5.20 -7.94
CA LEU A 26 -10.84 -5.73 -9.17
C LEU A 26 -11.92 -6.46 -10.00
N ARG A 27 -12.69 -7.36 -9.37
CA ARG A 27 -13.74 -8.09 -10.07
C ARG A 27 -14.80 -7.15 -10.65
N SER A 28 -15.19 -6.13 -9.88
CA SER A 28 -16.17 -5.12 -10.29
C SER A 28 -15.65 -4.25 -11.45
N ALA A 29 -14.38 -3.85 -11.41
CA ALA A 29 -13.75 -3.02 -12.44
C ALA A 29 -13.69 -3.74 -13.80
N LEU A 30 -13.49 -5.05 -13.78
CA LEU A 30 -13.40 -5.90 -14.96
C LEU A 30 -14.76 -6.36 -15.49
N LEU A 31 -15.89 -5.82 -14.99
CA LEU A 31 -17.21 -6.03 -15.58
C LEU A 31 -17.44 -5.19 -16.83
N MET A 32 -16.68 -4.10 -17.00
CA MET A 32 -16.78 -3.22 -18.16
C MET A 32 -15.96 -3.78 -19.34
N PRO A 33 -16.36 -3.51 -20.60
CA PRO A 33 -15.55 -3.86 -21.77
C PRO A 33 -14.11 -3.34 -21.66
N PRO A 34 -13.11 -4.02 -22.24
CA PRO A 34 -13.20 -5.11 -23.23
C PRO A 34 -13.13 -6.53 -22.65
N TRP A 35 -13.29 -6.70 -21.33
CA TRP A 35 -13.04 -7.98 -20.67
C TRP A 35 -14.15 -9.01 -20.91
N THR A 36 -13.78 -10.19 -21.41
CA THR A 36 -14.71 -11.33 -21.45
C THR A 36 -14.85 -11.94 -20.06
N ALA A 37 -15.94 -12.68 -19.80
CA ALA A 37 -16.12 -13.38 -18.53
C ALA A 37 -14.95 -14.34 -18.22
N ARG A 38 -14.42 -15.01 -19.25
CA ARG A 38 -13.29 -15.93 -19.12
C ARG A 38 -11.99 -15.21 -18.77
N ASP A 39 -11.73 -14.06 -19.39
CA ASP A 39 -10.52 -13.27 -19.11
C ASP A 39 -10.57 -12.63 -17.73
N ARG A 40 -11.74 -12.10 -17.34
CA ARG A 40 -11.98 -11.60 -15.99
C ARG A 40 -11.68 -12.67 -14.95
N ASP A 41 -12.26 -13.85 -15.09
CA ASP A 41 -12.11 -14.90 -14.08
C ASP A 41 -10.64 -15.38 -14.01
N ARG A 42 -9.93 -15.46 -15.15
CA ARG A 42 -8.48 -15.74 -15.18
C ARG A 42 -7.66 -14.67 -14.45
N VAL A 43 -7.91 -13.39 -14.72
CA VAL A 43 -7.20 -12.28 -14.09
C VAL A 43 -7.46 -12.25 -12.59
N VAL A 44 -8.73 -12.33 -12.17
CA VAL A 44 -9.11 -12.33 -10.75
C VAL A 44 -8.51 -13.54 -10.03
N ASN A 45 -8.54 -14.73 -10.62
CA ASN A 45 -7.96 -15.93 -10.01
C ASN A 45 -6.43 -15.81 -9.87
N ALA A 46 -5.73 -15.39 -10.93
CA ALA A 46 -4.29 -15.21 -10.90
C ALA A 46 -3.88 -14.15 -9.86
N PHE A 47 -4.58 -13.02 -9.84
CA PHE A 47 -4.33 -11.94 -8.87
C PHE A 47 -4.65 -12.38 -7.44
N SER A 48 -5.71 -13.16 -7.24
CA SER A 48 -6.07 -13.73 -5.92
C SER A 48 -4.98 -14.67 -5.41
N ILE A 49 -4.48 -15.58 -6.26
CA ILE A 49 -3.40 -16.51 -5.91
C ILE A 49 -2.15 -15.74 -5.50
N VAL A 50 -1.77 -14.71 -6.28
CA VAL A 50 -0.58 -13.90 -5.97
C VAL A 50 -0.76 -13.10 -4.68
N LEU A 51 -1.88 -12.38 -4.52
CA LEU A 51 -2.10 -11.51 -3.37
C LEU A 51 -2.26 -12.31 -2.06
N ILE A 52 -3.07 -13.36 -2.08
CA ILE A 52 -3.28 -14.23 -0.91
C ILE A 52 -2.02 -15.03 -0.61
N GLY A 53 -1.37 -15.60 -1.63
CA GLY A 53 -0.12 -16.34 -1.47
C GLY A 53 0.98 -15.48 -0.87
N TRP A 54 1.11 -14.23 -1.32
CA TRP A 54 2.05 -13.26 -0.74
C TRP A 54 1.71 -12.93 0.71
N PHE A 55 0.45 -12.65 1.04
CA PHE A 55 0.04 -12.40 2.42
C PHE A 55 0.34 -13.60 3.33
N LEU A 56 -0.01 -14.81 2.90
CA LEU A 56 0.25 -16.03 3.67
C LEU A 56 1.75 -16.27 3.86
N ALA A 57 2.56 -16.06 2.83
CA ALA A 57 4.01 -16.15 2.95
C ALA A 57 4.55 -15.15 4.00
N ALA A 58 4.13 -13.88 3.94
CA ALA A 58 4.52 -12.87 4.93
C ALA A 58 4.06 -13.22 6.35
N ALA A 59 2.82 -13.70 6.50
CA ALA A 59 2.25 -14.08 7.79
C ALA A 59 2.96 -15.28 8.42
N VAL A 60 3.21 -16.34 7.64
CA VAL A 60 3.91 -17.53 8.10
C VAL A 60 5.36 -17.19 8.44
N SER A 61 6.06 -16.43 7.60
CA SER A 61 7.42 -15.96 7.89
C SER A 61 7.49 -15.11 9.17
N ALA A 62 6.57 -14.17 9.35
CA ALA A 62 6.48 -13.37 10.58
C ALA A 62 6.20 -14.25 11.81
N TRP A 63 5.27 -15.20 11.71
CA TRP A 63 4.90 -16.12 12.79
C TRP A 63 6.07 -17.04 13.20
N LEU A 64 6.83 -17.54 12.23
CA LEU A 64 8.07 -18.30 12.45
C LEU A 64 9.21 -17.45 13.01
N GLY A 65 9.03 -16.13 13.12
CA GLY A 65 10.04 -15.22 13.64
C GLY A 65 11.12 -14.85 12.63
N ALA A 66 10.91 -15.12 11.34
CA ALA A 66 11.90 -14.87 10.29
C ALA A 66 12.33 -13.39 10.21
N TYR A 67 11.49 -12.47 10.67
CA TYR A 67 11.72 -11.01 10.66
C TYR A 67 12.18 -10.43 12.00
N ARG A 68 12.29 -11.24 13.05
CA ARG A 68 12.69 -10.76 14.38
C ARG A 68 14.08 -10.15 14.27
N ALA A 69 14.19 -8.87 14.63
CA ALA A 69 15.47 -8.20 14.64
C ALA A 69 16.20 -8.48 15.96
N ALA A 70 17.51 -8.64 15.89
CA ALA A 70 18.40 -8.79 17.03
C ALA A 70 19.62 -7.86 16.90
N PRO A 71 20.15 -7.32 18.02
CA PRO A 71 21.34 -6.48 17.99
C PRO A 71 22.51 -7.14 17.26
N GLY A 72 23.16 -6.41 16.36
CA GLY A 72 24.30 -6.92 15.59
C GLY A 72 23.95 -7.82 14.40
N GLU A 73 22.69 -8.24 14.24
CA GLU A 73 22.24 -8.99 13.08
C GLU A 73 21.72 -8.07 11.98
N MET A 74 21.97 -8.43 10.72
CA MET A 74 21.32 -7.76 9.60
C MET A 74 19.82 -8.05 9.66
N PRO A 75 18.93 -7.04 9.52
CA PRO A 75 17.52 -7.29 9.37
C PRO A 75 17.27 -8.27 8.22
N THR A 76 16.16 -8.98 8.24
CA THR A 76 15.70 -9.82 7.12
C THR A 76 14.41 -9.27 6.51
N ILE A 77 13.71 -8.40 7.24
CA ILE A 77 12.42 -7.82 6.85
C ILE A 77 12.52 -6.96 5.59
N GLN A 78 13.70 -6.43 5.25
CA GLN A 78 13.95 -5.71 4.01
C GLN A 78 13.70 -6.56 2.76
N TYR A 79 13.89 -7.89 2.85
CA TYR A 79 13.58 -8.77 1.73
C TYR A 79 12.07 -8.91 1.52
N ALA A 80 11.29 -8.96 2.60
CA ALA A 80 9.84 -8.96 2.53
C ALA A 80 9.27 -7.59 2.09
N LEU A 81 9.95 -6.50 2.45
CA LEU A 81 9.60 -5.14 2.07
C LEU A 81 9.92 -4.85 0.59
N PHE A 82 11.18 -4.96 0.18
CA PHE A 82 11.63 -4.46 -1.12
C PHE A 82 11.33 -5.40 -2.29
N THR A 83 11.34 -6.72 -2.08
CA THR A 83 11.05 -7.69 -3.16
C THR A 83 9.69 -7.44 -3.83
N PRO A 84 8.55 -7.39 -3.10
CA PRO A 84 7.26 -7.13 -3.73
C PRO A 84 7.16 -5.73 -4.33
N ILE A 85 7.80 -4.72 -3.73
CA ILE A 85 7.83 -3.35 -4.29
C ILE A 85 8.52 -3.35 -5.65
N ILE A 86 9.71 -3.94 -5.75
CA ILE A 86 10.51 -3.97 -6.99
C ILE A 86 9.77 -4.75 -8.08
N ILE A 87 9.30 -5.96 -7.77
CA ILE A 87 8.58 -6.80 -8.72
C ILE A 87 7.28 -6.13 -9.16
N GLY A 88 6.49 -5.63 -8.21
CA GLY A 88 5.22 -4.98 -8.49
C GLY A 88 5.37 -3.68 -9.29
N ALA A 89 6.31 -2.81 -8.93
CA ALA A 89 6.59 -1.58 -9.69
C ALA A 89 7.06 -1.90 -11.12
N TRP A 90 7.95 -2.88 -11.27
CA TRP A 90 8.39 -3.35 -12.59
C TRP A 90 7.21 -3.84 -13.43
N LEU A 91 6.32 -4.67 -12.87
CA LEU A 91 5.13 -5.16 -13.54
C LEU A 91 4.17 -4.02 -13.92
N ILE A 92 3.92 -3.06 -13.02
CA ILE A 92 3.05 -1.89 -13.28
C ILE A 92 3.55 -1.06 -14.46
N TRP A 93 4.87 -0.88 -14.57
CA TRP A 93 5.47 -0.05 -15.63
C TRP A 93 5.69 -0.79 -16.94
N ARG A 94 5.93 -2.11 -16.92
CA ARG A 94 6.35 -2.87 -18.10
C ARG A 94 5.27 -3.77 -18.69
N SER A 95 4.27 -4.20 -17.91
CA SER A 95 3.26 -5.15 -18.40
C SER A 95 2.06 -4.41 -19.02
N PRO A 96 1.75 -4.61 -20.31
CA PRO A 96 0.56 -4.05 -20.94
C PRO A 96 -0.73 -4.55 -20.27
N THR A 97 -0.78 -5.82 -19.89
CA THR A 97 -1.94 -6.44 -19.21
C THR A 97 -2.21 -5.78 -17.87
N ILE A 98 -1.17 -5.58 -17.04
CA ILE A 98 -1.32 -4.87 -15.76
C ILE A 98 -1.75 -3.42 -16.01
N GLY A 99 -1.23 -2.81 -17.08
CA GLY A 99 -1.64 -1.47 -17.47
C GLY A 99 -3.14 -1.37 -17.77
N MET A 100 -3.67 -2.28 -18.58
CA MET A 100 -5.11 -2.35 -18.88
C MET A 100 -5.96 -2.59 -17.63
N ILE A 101 -5.50 -3.42 -16.70
CA ILE A 101 -6.20 -3.67 -15.43
C ILE A 101 -6.28 -2.39 -14.61
N ILE A 102 -5.15 -1.68 -14.43
CA ILE A 102 -5.11 -0.41 -13.70
C ILE A 102 -6.03 0.63 -14.37
N ASP A 103 -6.02 0.71 -15.70
CA ASP A 103 -6.86 1.64 -16.45
C ASP A 103 -8.36 1.33 -16.29
N ALA A 104 -8.73 0.07 -16.07
CA ALA A 104 -10.12 -0.34 -15.76
C ALA A 104 -10.56 0.01 -14.33
N ILE A 105 -9.66 0.02 -13.34
CA ILE A 105 -10.01 0.27 -11.92
C ILE A 105 -10.28 1.76 -11.69
N PRO A 106 -11.48 2.20 -11.26
CA PRO A 106 -11.75 3.61 -10.96
C PRO A 106 -10.72 4.23 -10.00
N GLN A 107 -10.27 5.46 -10.29
CA GLN A 107 -9.21 6.13 -9.53
C GLN A 107 -9.53 6.23 -8.04
N GLN A 108 -10.79 6.47 -7.70
CA GLN A 108 -11.27 6.56 -6.32
C GLN A 108 -11.21 5.25 -5.54
N TRP A 109 -11.12 4.08 -6.20
CA TRP A 109 -10.94 2.80 -5.53
C TRP A 109 -9.48 2.61 -5.10
N LEU A 110 -8.53 2.92 -5.99
CA LEU A 110 -7.09 2.96 -5.67
C LEU A 110 -6.78 3.93 -4.53
N VAL A 111 -7.48 5.07 -4.48
CA VAL A 111 -7.37 6.04 -3.38
C VAL A 111 -8.10 5.51 -2.14
N GLY A 112 -9.35 5.09 -2.28
CA GLY A 112 -10.26 4.77 -1.17
C GLY A 112 -9.78 3.64 -0.28
N VAL A 113 -9.15 2.60 -0.83
CA VAL A 113 -8.61 1.49 -0.04
C VAL A 113 -7.54 1.94 0.96
N GLN A 114 -6.88 3.08 0.73
CA GLN A 114 -5.86 3.61 1.65
C GLN A 114 -6.46 4.22 2.92
N ILE A 115 -7.79 4.26 3.08
CA ILE A 115 -8.47 4.62 4.34
C ILE A 115 -8.02 3.73 5.51
N PHE A 116 -7.68 2.47 5.24
CA PHE A 116 -7.23 1.54 6.27
C PHE A 116 -5.92 1.98 6.95
N ARG A 117 -5.17 2.91 6.36
CA ARG A 117 -4.01 3.53 7.02
C ARG A 117 -4.37 4.26 8.30
N ILE A 118 -5.61 4.68 8.52
CA ILE A 118 -6.04 5.29 9.80
C ILE A 118 -5.71 4.36 10.99
N LEU A 119 -5.67 3.05 10.77
CA LEU A 119 -5.29 2.07 11.79
C LEU A 119 -3.80 2.17 12.21
N GLY A 120 -2.95 2.86 11.46
CA GLY A 120 -1.59 3.24 11.85
C GLY A 120 -1.54 4.13 13.12
N GLY A 121 -2.67 4.72 13.52
CA GLY A 121 -2.83 5.33 14.84
C GLY A 121 -2.50 4.38 16.00
N ILE A 122 -2.51 3.06 15.78
CA ILE A 122 -2.04 2.07 16.75
C ILE A 122 -0.59 2.31 17.21
N PHE A 123 0.27 2.88 16.36
CA PHE A 123 1.65 3.19 16.73
C PHE A 123 1.72 4.26 17.82
N LEU A 124 0.85 5.27 17.74
CA LEU A 124 0.74 6.31 18.77
C LEU A 124 0.22 5.75 20.09
N VAL A 125 -0.74 4.82 20.03
CA VAL A 125 -1.23 4.10 21.21
C VAL A 125 -0.12 3.26 21.85
N LEU A 126 0.65 2.52 21.05
CA LEU A 126 1.78 1.71 21.54
C LEU A 126 2.89 2.59 22.16
N TYR A 127 3.14 3.76 21.60
CA TYR A 127 4.04 4.75 22.20
C TYR A 127 3.52 5.26 23.55
N ALA A 128 2.24 5.63 23.63
CA ALA A 128 1.62 6.08 24.88
C ALA A 128 1.65 4.99 25.98
N MET A 129 1.60 3.72 25.58
CA MET A 129 1.77 2.57 26.47
C MET A 129 3.24 2.25 26.80
N GLY A 130 4.20 3.01 26.27
CA GLY A 130 5.64 2.81 26.47
C GLY A 130 6.23 1.61 25.73
N LYS A 131 5.53 1.04 24.74
CA LYS A 131 5.91 -0.19 24.03
C LYS A 131 6.61 0.02 22.68
N MET A 132 6.69 1.25 22.21
CA MET A 132 7.26 1.61 20.91
C MET A 132 7.97 2.95 21.01
N PRO A 133 9.12 3.16 20.35
CA PRO A 133 9.83 4.43 20.44
C PRO A 133 9.12 5.54 19.68
N GLY A 134 9.13 6.75 20.27
CA GLY A 134 8.48 7.93 19.69
C GLY A 134 9.04 8.33 18.33
N VAL A 135 10.33 8.09 18.08
CA VAL A 135 11.01 8.43 16.80
C VAL A 135 10.39 7.70 15.60
N PHE A 136 9.78 6.54 15.82
CA PHE A 136 9.00 5.82 14.80
C PHE A 136 7.51 6.12 14.93
N ALA A 137 6.96 6.01 16.14
CA ALA A 137 5.52 6.06 16.36
C ALA A 137 4.89 7.40 15.94
N TRP A 138 5.54 8.53 16.24
CA TRP A 138 5.02 9.85 15.88
C TRP A 138 4.93 10.05 14.36
N PRO A 139 6.03 9.95 13.60
CA PRO A 139 5.94 10.15 12.15
C PRO A 139 5.06 9.10 11.47
N ALA A 140 5.25 7.80 11.76
CA ALA A 140 4.49 6.74 11.11
C ALA A 140 3.00 6.83 11.45
N GLY A 141 2.64 6.99 12.72
CA GLY A 141 1.23 7.01 13.13
C GLY A 141 0.48 8.27 12.67
N THR A 142 1.10 9.45 12.76
CA THR A 142 0.44 10.69 12.31
C THR A 142 0.37 10.79 10.78
N GLY A 143 1.41 10.35 10.08
CA GLY A 143 1.40 10.30 8.62
C GLY A 143 0.36 9.32 8.08
N ASP A 144 0.28 8.11 8.65
CA ASP A 144 -0.74 7.11 8.33
C ASP A 144 -2.17 7.64 8.53
N LEU A 145 -2.43 8.29 9.67
CA LEU A 145 -3.71 8.93 9.97
C LEU A 145 -4.05 10.02 8.95
N LEU A 146 -3.11 10.93 8.67
CA LEU A 146 -3.32 12.03 7.74
C LEU A 146 -3.62 11.51 6.33
N VAL A 147 -2.80 10.60 5.81
CA VAL A 147 -2.95 10.05 4.47
C VAL A 147 -4.25 9.26 4.35
N GLY A 148 -4.60 8.45 5.34
CA GLY A 148 -5.82 7.65 5.36
C GLY A 148 -7.10 8.48 5.45
N VAL A 149 -7.13 9.54 6.27
CA VAL A 149 -8.27 10.46 6.33
C VAL A 149 -8.43 11.22 5.01
N LEU A 150 -7.33 11.72 4.44
CA LEU A 150 -7.37 12.39 3.13
C LEU A 150 -7.83 11.43 2.02
N ALA A 151 -7.46 10.16 2.10
CA ALA A 151 -7.92 9.13 1.16
C ALA A 151 -9.45 9.04 1.15
N ALA A 152 -10.08 8.99 2.32
CA ALA A 152 -11.54 8.95 2.45
C ALA A 152 -12.20 10.21 1.85
N VAL A 153 -11.67 11.39 2.17
CA VAL A 153 -12.19 12.67 1.66
C VAL A 153 -12.10 12.73 0.14
N ILE A 154 -10.93 12.38 -0.43
CA ILE A 154 -10.69 12.41 -1.88
C ILE A 154 -11.57 11.37 -2.59
N ALA A 155 -11.66 10.15 -2.06
CA ALA A 155 -12.48 9.08 -2.67
C ALA A 155 -13.97 9.43 -2.69
N VAL A 156 -14.51 9.99 -1.60
CA VAL A 156 -15.91 10.46 -1.54
C VAL A 156 -16.15 11.63 -2.49
N ALA A 157 -15.20 12.57 -2.61
CA ALA A 157 -15.31 13.68 -3.54
C ALA A 157 -15.41 13.20 -4.99
N TYR A 158 -14.57 12.22 -5.39
CA TYR A 158 -14.68 11.58 -6.70
C TYR A 158 -16.02 10.88 -6.90
N ALA A 159 -16.48 10.11 -5.92
CA ALA A 159 -17.72 9.35 -6.03
C ALA A 159 -18.96 10.26 -6.19
N ARG A 160 -18.91 11.48 -5.65
CA ARG A 160 -19.96 12.50 -5.78
C ARG A 160 -19.87 13.31 -7.09
N GLY A 161 -18.95 12.98 -7.99
CA GLY A 161 -18.77 13.70 -9.25
C GLY A 161 -18.23 15.13 -9.07
N LEU A 162 -17.65 15.43 -7.90
CA LEU A 162 -16.96 16.70 -7.72
C LEU A 162 -15.74 16.70 -8.64
N ARG A 163 -15.43 17.86 -9.24
CA ARG A 163 -14.23 18.04 -10.06
C ARG A 163 -13.00 17.98 -9.16
N VAL A 164 -12.54 16.77 -8.85
CA VAL A 164 -11.28 16.56 -8.13
C VAL A 164 -10.15 16.71 -9.13
N ASN A 165 -9.28 17.69 -8.88
CA ASN A 165 -8.14 17.96 -9.73
C ASN A 165 -7.12 16.80 -9.64
N SER A 166 -6.69 16.26 -10.79
CA SER A 166 -5.63 15.24 -10.88
C SER A 166 -4.35 15.64 -10.12
N ASN A 167 -4.05 16.94 -10.03
CA ASN A 167 -2.92 17.45 -9.25
C ASN A 167 -3.10 17.26 -7.73
N LEU A 168 -4.33 17.35 -7.20
CA LEU A 168 -4.60 17.08 -5.78
C LEU A 168 -4.40 15.61 -5.46
N VAL A 169 -4.84 14.72 -6.35
CA VAL A 169 -4.62 13.28 -6.21
C VAL A 169 -3.13 12.97 -6.30
N MET A 170 -2.42 13.57 -7.26
CA MET A 170 -0.97 13.41 -7.39
C MET A 170 -0.25 13.87 -6.11
N LEU A 171 -0.59 15.03 -5.56
CA LEU A 171 -0.01 15.53 -4.30
C LEU A 171 -0.30 14.57 -3.14
N TRP A 172 -1.53 14.09 -3.00
CA TRP A 172 -1.88 13.10 -1.98
C TRP A 172 -1.07 11.80 -2.12
N ASN A 173 -0.82 11.31 -3.34
CA ASN A 173 0.04 10.14 -3.55
C ASN A 173 1.49 10.42 -3.16
N ILE A 174 2.02 11.61 -3.47
CA ILE A 174 3.37 12.02 -3.08
C ILE A 174 3.48 12.09 -1.55
N LEU A 175 2.48 12.66 -0.88
CA LEU A 175 2.40 12.69 0.59
C LEU A 175 2.38 11.28 1.19
N GLY A 176 1.56 10.37 0.64
CA GLY A 176 1.49 8.98 1.08
C GLY A 176 2.80 8.20 0.90
N LEU A 177 3.49 8.41 -0.22
CA LEU A 177 4.82 7.81 -0.45
C LEU A 177 5.89 8.39 0.48
N ALA A 178 5.88 9.70 0.71
CA ALA A 178 6.83 10.36 1.61
C ALA A 178 6.66 9.85 3.06
N ASP A 179 5.42 9.73 3.52
CA ASP A 179 5.07 9.14 4.82
C ASP A 179 5.63 7.71 4.96
N LEU A 180 5.36 6.83 3.99
CA LEU A 180 5.88 5.46 4.00
C LEU A 180 7.42 5.40 4.02
N ILE A 181 8.09 6.28 3.27
CA ILE A 181 9.56 6.37 3.28
C ILE A 181 10.06 6.76 4.68
N ILE A 182 9.42 7.75 5.32
CA ILE A 182 9.79 8.18 6.67
C ILE A 182 9.54 7.05 7.68
N ALA A 183 8.38 6.37 7.61
CA ALA A 183 8.06 5.25 8.49
C ALA A 183 9.05 4.08 8.32
N VAL A 184 9.42 3.72 7.09
CA VAL A 184 10.43 2.69 6.81
C VAL A 184 11.80 3.10 7.35
N ALA A 185 12.24 4.34 7.06
CA ALA A 185 13.55 4.83 7.50
C ALA A 185 13.66 4.87 9.03
N THR A 186 12.65 5.41 9.71
CA THR A 186 12.61 5.44 11.18
C THR A 186 12.44 4.06 11.79
N GLY A 187 11.73 3.15 11.11
CA GLY A 187 11.60 1.75 11.50
C GLY A 187 12.94 1.04 11.54
N PHE A 188 13.72 1.11 10.46
CA PHE A 188 15.08 0.53 10.42
C PHE A 188 16.03 1.22 11.42
N ALA A 189 15.99 2.55 11.51
CA ALA A 189 16.86 3.31 12.40
C ALA A 189 16.61 3.02 13.90
N SER A 190 15.39 2.61 14.27
CA SER A 190 15.00 2.35 15.67
C SER A 190 14.90 0.88 16.05
N SER A 191 14.90 -0.06 15.09
CA SER A 191 14.80 -1.50 15.37
C SER A 191 16.14 -2.09 15.82
N PRO A 192 16.16 -3.05 16.75
CA PRO A 192 17.39 -3.63 17.29
C PRO A 192 18.10 -4.48 16.22
N SER A 193 19.03 -3.89 15.47
CA SER A 193 19.73 -4.55 14.35
C SER A 193 21.12 -3.94 14.14
N ALA A 194 21.92 -4.54 13.25
CA ALA A 194 23.23 -4.03 12.85
C ALA A 194 23.21 -2.59 12.30
N ILE A 195 22.04 -2.11 11.85
CA ILE A 195 21.85 -0.76 11.28
C ILE A 195 21.04 0.16 12.19
N GLN A 196 20.81 -0.22 13.46
CA GLN A 196 20.17 0.65 14.45
C GLN A 196 20.99 1.94 14.63
N ALA A 197 20.31 3.09 14.58
CA ALA A 197 20.93 4.41 14.71
C ALA A 197 20.34 5.25 15.86
N THR A 198 19.19 4.85 16.40
CA THR A 198 18.48 5.58 17.45
C THR A 198 17.65 4.64 18.33
N ALA A 199 17.00 5.19 19.36
CA ALA A 199 16.12 4.48 20.29
C ALA A 199 16.78 3.27 20.96
N PHE A 200 18.07 3.38 21.34
CA PHE A 200 18.80 2.30 22.02
C PHE A 200 18.24 1.97 23.41
N ASP A 201 17.62 2.94 24.06
CA ASP A 201 16.93 2.81 25.35
C ASP A 201 15.58 2.09 25.24
N ARG A 202 14.90 2.24 24.10
CA ARG A 202 13.65 1.54 23.76
C ARG A 202 13.62 1.15 22.28
N PRO A 203 14.29 0.07 21.88
CA PRO A 203 14.30 -0.36 20.49
C PRO A 203 12.89 -0.71 19.99
N ASN A 204 12.68 -0.55 18.69
CA ASN A 204 11.42 -0.86 18.03
C ASN A 204 11.28 -2.37 17.77
N GLU A 205 11.18 -3.16 18.84
CA GLU A 205 11.11 -4.63 18.70
C GLU A 205 9.80 -5.06 18.04
N LEU A 206 8.68 -4.44 18.45
CA LEU A 206 7.33 -4.85 18.05
C LEU A 206 7.13 -4.84 16.53
N ILE A 207 7.70 -3.86 15.81
CA ILE A 207 7.52 -3.75 14.35
C ILE A 207 8.19 -4.90 13.58
N THR A 208 9.04 -5.68 14.25
CA THR A 208 9.78 -6.83 13.69
C THR A 208 9.20 -8.18 14.12
N MET A 209 8.20 -8.17 15.01
CA MET A 209 7.56 -9.36 15.56
C MET A 209 6.13 -9.54 15.06
N PHE A 210 5.69 -10.79 14.93
CA PHE A 210 4.28 -11.08 14.70
C PHE A 210 3.42 -10.52 15.86
N PRO A 211 2.27 -9.88 15.58
CA PRO A 211 1.66 -9.68 14.27
C PRO A 211 2.12 -8.42 13.53
N LEU A 212 2.75 -7.47 14.23
CA LEU A 212 3.09 -6.13 13.72
C LEU A 212 4.10 -6.15 12.56
N ALA A 213 4.93 -7.18 12.45
CA ALA A 213 5.81 -7.39 11.30
C ALA A 213 5.07 -7.50 9.96
N LEU A 214 3.77 -7.84 9.97
CA LEU A 214 2.93 -7.81 8.77
C LEU A 214 2.78 -6.41 8.18
N VAL A 215 2.95 -5.35 8.99
CA VAL A 215 2.86 -3.98 8.49
C VAL A 215 3.99 -3.70 7.49
N PRO A 216 5.28 -3.77 7.84
CA PRO A 216 6.36 -3.59 6.87
C PRO A 216 6.49 -4.74 5.85
N ALA A 217 6.10 -5.98 6.18
CA ALA A 217 6.29 -7.13 5.29
C ALA A 217 5.20 -7.27 4.20
N PHE A 218 4.01 -6.71 4.41
CA PHE A 218 2.88 -6.85 3.48
C PHE A 218 2.17 -5.52 3.22
N LEU A 219 1.69 -4.85 4.28
CA LEU A 219 0.84 -3.66 4.13
C LEU A 219 1.59 -2.46 3.52
N VAL A 220 2.80 -2.15 4.00
CA VAL A 220 3.64 -1.07 3.47
C VAL A 220 3.96 -1.26 1.98
N PRO A 221 4.47 -2.43 1.54
CA PRO A 221 4.63 -2.69 0.11
C PRO A 221 3.34 -2.52 -0.70
N LEU A 222 2.21 -3.03 -0.18
CA LEU A 222 0.91 -2.93 -0.84
C LEU A 222 0.50 -1.46 -1.02
N TRP A 223 0.65 -0.64 0.02
CA TRP A 223 0.38 0.80 -0.04
C TRP A 223 1.26 1.54 -1.05
N ILE A 224 2.55 1.21 -1.10
CA ILE A 224 3.47 1.76 -2.10
C ILE A 224 3.02 1.40 -3.51
N LEU A 225 2.68 0.13 -3.76
CA LEU A 225 2.25 -0.34 -5.07
C LEU A 225 0.93 0.31 -5.52
N LEU A 226 -0.02 0.52 -4.60
CA LEU A 226 -1.27 1.22 -4.90
C LEU A 226 -1.05 2.70 -5.24
N HIS A 227 -0.15 3.39 -4.53
CA HIS A 227 0.26 4.75 -4.89
C HIS A 227 0.93 4.81 -6.26
N ILE A 228 1.83 3.87 -6.56
CA ILE A 228 2.49 3.76 -7.87
C ILE A 228 1.45 3.51 -8.97
N ALA A 229 0.51 2.58 -8.77
CA ALA A 229 -0.55 2.29 -9.74
C ALA A 229 -1.42 3.53 -10.02
N SER A 230 -1.83 4.23 -8.96
CA SER A 230 -2.59 5.49 -9.02
C SER A 230 -1.84 6.58 -9.80
N LEU A 231 -0.55 6.81 -9.50
CA LEU A 231 0.27 7.79 -10.22
C LEU A 231 0.49 7.40 -11.69
N THR A 232 0.72 6.12 -11.98
CA THR A 232 0.87 5.61 -13.34
C THR A 232 -0.41 5.84 -14.14
N LYS A 233 -1.58 5.62 -13.54
CA LYS A 233 -2.88 5.90 -14.17
C LYS A 233 -3.05 7.38 -14.51
N LEU A 234 -2.80 8.27 -13.55
CA LEU A 234 -2.90 9.73 -13.78
C LEU A 234 -1.98 10.20 -14.92
N ARG A 235 -0.75 9.66 -14.98
CA ARG A 235 0.21 10.00 -16.04
C ARG A 235 -0.26 9.55 -17.43
N ARG A 236 -0.86 8.36 -17.54
CA ARG A 236 -1.41 7.84 -18.81
C ARG A 236 -2.62 8.64 -19.27
N GLY A 237 -3.54 8.98 -18.36
CA GLY A 237 -4.68 9.85 -18.68
C GLY A 237 -4.23 11.21 -19.23
N ALA A 238 -3.29 11.87 -18.56
CA ALA A 238 -2.75 13.15 -19.02
C ALA A 238 -2.02 13.07 -20.37
N ALA A 239 -1.44 11.92 -20.74
CA ALA A 239 -0.80 11.72 -22.04
C ALA A 239 -1.84 11.55 -23.17
N ILE A 240 -2.99 10.93 -22.88
CA ILE A 240 -4.12 10.80 -23.82
C ILE A 240 -4.72 12.18 -24.10
N ASP A 241 -4.97 12.99 -23.06
CA ASP A 241 -5.55 14.33 -23.19
C ASP A 241 -4.66 15.31 -23.98
N LYS A 242 -3.34 15.07 -24.01
CA LYS A 242 -2.36 15.89 -24.75
C LYS A 242 -2.19 15.49 -26.22
N LYS A 243 -2.72 14.33 -26.65
CA LYS A 243 -2.58 13.89 -28.05
C LYS A 243 -3.59 14.68 -28.91
N PRO A 244 -3.15 15.46 -29.93
CA PRO A 244 -4.08 16.16 -30.80
C PRO A 244 -4.99 15.14 -31.50
N PRO A 245 -6.28 15.45 -31.73
CA PRO A 245 -7.18 14.55 -32.42
C PRO A 245 -6.60 14.22 -33.80
N HIS A 246 -6.28 12.95 -34.04
CA HIS A 246 -5.84 12.50 -35.35
C HIS A 246 -6.99 12.70 -36.34
N GLY A 247 -6.77 13.55 -37.36
CA GLY A 247 -7.56 13.56 -38.59
C GLY A 247 -8.57 14.69 -38.72
N VAL A 248 -8.09 15.93 -38.87
CA VAL A 248 -8.65 16.78 -39.93
C VAL A 248 -7.59 16.77 -41.02
N ALA A 249 -7.73 15.83 -41.96
CA ALA A 249 -7.09 15.98 -43.26
C ALA A 249 -7.61 17.30 -43.84
N MET A 250 -6.76 18.32 -43.95
CA MET A 250 -7.06 19.48 -44.76
C MET A 250 -7.08 19.02 -46.22
N SER A 251 -8.25 18.60 -46.68
CA SER A 251 -8.57 18.52 -48.10
C SER A 251 -9.20 19.85 -48.52
N HIS A 252 -8.36 20.82 -48.88
CA HIS A 252 -8.74 21.96 -49.73
C HIS A 252 -7.51 22.24 -50.60
N MET A 253 -7.55 21.85 -51.88
CA MET A 253 -7.95 22.70 -53.02
C MET A 253 -7.08 23.93 -53.17
#